data_AF-A0A382DMY0-F1
#
_entry.id   AF-A0A382DMY0-F1
#
_cell.length_a   1.000
_cell.length_b   1.000
_cell.length_c   1.000
_cell.angle_alpha   90.00
_cell.angle_beta   90.00
_cell.angle_gamma   90.00
#
_symmetry.space_group_name_H-M   'P 1'
#
loop_
_entity.id
_entity.type
_entity.pdbx_description
1 polymer ?
#
loop_
_entity_poly.entity_id
_entity_poly.type
_entity_poly.pdbx_seq_one_letter_code
_entity_poly.pdbx_strand_id
1 'polypeptide(L)'
;AMLQTFMHWIDILMLGYFIDAGTVGLYHPAARTAGLLQALLLSFLSIYAPMASQYYGEGKAKELTSIYKLVTRWLLICAIPISSVFILFPKKVLLLFGPEYIGSAQILVILTIATLIQAALGAAGPTLSMSGRTKLVLINTISAFIINILLNIFLIPQYGIIGAAWATFISLTFIGLVRVIEVGFILKMNFIDTKILKPIIAGIITYQILYIIKSYIMNYHTLITLGIASISSVAIFGSIIWLLRIEDDDKDFLSGLGIIKASIIKNEN
;
A
#
# COMPACT_ATOMS: atom_id res chain seq x y z
N ALA A 1 11.31 -1.68 10.46
CA ALA A 1 11.01 -0.27 10.71
C ALA A 1 12.24 0.62 10.46
N MET A 2 13.27 0.61 11.31
CA MET A 2 14.41 1.54 11.18
C MET A 2 15.13 1.49 9.82
N LEU A 3 15.44 0.30 9.28
CA LEU A 3 16.12 0.20 7.97
C LEU A 3 15.29 0.76 6.80
N GLN A 4 13.96 0.66 6.85
CA GLN A 4 13.08 1.22 5.82
C GLN A 4 13.01 2.75 5.92
N THR A 5 13.05 3.29 7.13
CA THR A 5 13.19 4.72 7.35
C THR A 5 14.53 5.22 6.78
N PHE A 6 15.62 4.47 7.00
CA PHE A 6 16.93 4.78 6.41
C PHE A 6 16.94 4.77 4.88
N MET A 7 16.24 3.81 4.25
CA MET A 7 16.03 3.82 2.79
C MET A 7 15.44 5.14 2.31
N HIS A 8 14.38 5.61 2.96
CA HIS A 8 13.72 6.86 2.59
C HIS A 8 14.63 8.09 2.74
N TRP A 9 15.43 8.15 3.81
CA TRP A 9 16.39 9.25 3.99
C TRP A 9 17.53 9.21 2.99
N ILE A 10 17.97 8.01 2.60
CA ILE A 10 19.00 7.85 1.57
C ILE A 10 18.46 8.26 0.19
N ASP A 11 17.22 7.93 -0.15
CA ASP A 11 16.57 8.44 -1.37
C ASP A 11 16.63 9.97 -1.41
N ILE A 12 16.30 10.64 -0.28
CA ILE A 12 16.34 12.11 -0.18
C ILE A 12 17.77 12.66 -0.28
N LEU A 13 18.74 12.03 0.38
CA LEU A 13 20.15 12.44 0.33
C LEU A 13 20.74 12.29 -1.08
N MET A 14 20.44 11.18 -1.77
CA MET A 14 20.90 10.95 -3.14
C MET A 14 20.24 11.94 -4.11
N LEU A 15 18.95 12.22 -3.94
CA LEU A 15 18.26 13.24 -4.72
C LEU A 15 18.88 14.63 -4.51
N GLY A 16 19.22 15.02 -3.28
CA GLY A 16 19.90 16.28 -2.99
C GLY A 16 21.34 16.37 -3.50
N TYR A 17 21.99 15.23 -3.74
CA TYR A 17 23.33 15.18 -4.35
C TYR A 17 23.27 15.28 -5.88
N PHE A 18 22.33 14.58 -6.51
CA PHE A 18 22.24 14.49 -7.98
C PHE A 18 21.37 15.58 -8.62
N ILE A 19 20.51 16.25 -7.86
CA ILE A 19 19.50 17.18 -8.38
C ILE A 19 19.48 18.46 -7.54
N ASP A 20 19.22 19.59 -8.20
CA ASP A 20 19.01 20.88 -7.55
C ASP A 20 17.91 20.81 -6.47
N ALA A 21 18.17 21.44 -5.32
CA ALA A 21 17.30 21.40 -4.14
C ALA A 21 15.87 21.90 -4.41
N GLY A 22 15.67 22.83 -5.36
CA GLY A 22 14.35 23.29 -5.76
C GLY A 22 13.51 22.19 -6.44
N THR A 23 14.16 21.31 -7.20
CA THR A 23 13.48 20.19 -7.86
C THR A 23 13.15 19.10 -6.83
N VAL A 24 14.03 18.84 -5.85
CA VAL A 24 13.79 17.88 -4.76
C VAL A 24 12.56 18.29 -3.92
N GLY A 25 12.34 19.59 -3.72
CA GLY A 25 11.13 20.11 -3.05
C GLY A 25 9.82 19.64 -3.69
N LEU A 26 9.80 19.43 -5.01
CA LEU A 26 8.62 18.96 -5.74
C LEU A 26 8.28 17.49 -5.47
N TYR A 27 9.21 16.69 -4.95
CA TYR A 27 8.99 15.29 -4.60
C TYR A 27 8.11 15.12 -3.35
N HIS A 28 8.26 16.02 -2.38
CA HIS A 28 7.69 15.85 -1.04
C HIS A 28 6.17 15.72 -1.01
N PRO A 29 5.38 16.54 -1.74
CA PRO A 29 3.93 16.37 -1.74
C PRO A 29 3.48 15.03 -2.32
N ALA A 30 4.08 14.59 -3.43
CA ALA A 30 3.78 13.29 -4.03
C ALA A 30 4.11 12.14 -3.07
N ALA A 31 5.29 12.18 -2.44
CA ALA A 31 5.70 11.18 -1.45
C ALA A 31 4.81 11.19 -0.21
N ARG A 32 4.45 12.37 0.31
CA ARG A 32 3.56 12.50 1.48
C ARG A 32 2.15 11.98 1.20
N THR A 33 1.61 12.27 0.02
CA THR A 33 0.30 11.75 -0.41
C THR A 33 0.33 10.22 -0.54
N ALA A 34 1.35 9.64 -1.17
CA ALA A 34 1.52 8.18 -1.20
C ALA A 34 1.74 7.60 0.21
N GLY A 35 2.40 8.35 1.10
CA GLY A 35 2.59 8.01 2.51
C GLY A 35 1.29 7.84 3.29
N LEU A 36 0.18 8.46 2.87
CA LEU A 36 -1.15 8.23 3.49
C LEU A 36 -1.60 6.78 3.31
N LEU A 37 -1.39 6.19 2.14
CA LEU A 37 -1.65 4.78 1.89
C LEU A 37 -0.70 3.92 2.75
N GLN A 38 0.58 4.28 2.82
CA GLN A 38 1.54 3.54 3.63
C GLN A 38 1.20 3.55 5.13
N ALA A 39 0.67 4.67 5.65
CA ALA A 39 0.17 4.74 7.01
C ALA A 39 -0.99 3.77 7.23
N LEU A 40 -1.92 3.67 6.28
CA LEU A 40 -3.00 2.68 6.32
C LEU A 40 -2.45 1.25 6.38
N LEU A 41 -1.45 0.92 5.57
CA LEU A 41 -0.77 -0.39 5.61
C LEU A 41 -0.23 -0.70 7.02
N LEU A 42 0.52 0.24 7.59
CA LEU A 42 1.15 0.07 8.90
C LEU A 42 0.13 -0.16 10.02
N SER A 43 -1.02 0.52 9.96
CA SER A 43 -2.12 0.34 10.92
C SER A 43 -2.73 -1.07 10.87
N PHE A 44 -2.87 -1.67 9.69
CA PHE A 44 -3.32 -3.06 9.59
C PHE A 44 -2.24 -4.05 10.07
N LEU A 45 -0.98 -3.80 9.72
CA LEU A 45 0.13 -4.67 10.09
C LEU A 45 0.43 -4.65 11.60
N SER A 46 0.16 -3.54 12.29
CA SER A 46 0.32 -3.44 13.75
C SER A 46 -0.69 -4.30 14.52
N ILE A 47 -1.90 -4.46 13.99
CA ILE A 47 -2.94 -5.37 14.54
C ILE A 47 -2.62 -6.82 14.17
N TYR A 48 -2.15 -7.05 12.94
CA TYR A 48 -1.81 -8.38 12.45
C TYR A 48 -0.65 -9.02 13.20
N ALA A 49 0.42 -8.27 13.50
CA ALA A 49 1.64 -8.78 14.11
C ALA A 49 1.41 -9.58 15.42
N PRO A 50 0.72 -9.06 16.45
CA PRO A 50 0.49 -9.81 17.69
C PRO A 50 -0.36 -11.07 17.45
N MET A 51 -1.37 -10.99 16.59
CA MET A 51 -2.21 -12.14 16.26
C MET A 51 -1.43 -13.23 15.51
N ALA A 52 -0.56 -12.85 14.58
CA ALA A 52 0.31 -13.77 13.87
C ALA A 52 1.29 -14.48 14.84
N SER A 53 1.85 -13.73 15.80
CA SER A 53 2.72 -14.30 16.83
C SER A 53 1.98 -15.31 17.71
N GLN A 54 0.75 -15.01 18.11
CA GLN A 54 -0.07 -15.88 18.93
C GLN A 54 -0.40 -17.20 18.21
N TYR A 55 -0.99 -17.12 17.00
CA TYR A 55 -1.36 -18.33 16.26
C TYR A 55 -0.16 -19.19 15.89
N TYR A 56 0.99 -18.56 15.61
CA TYR A 56 2.23 -19.31 15.38
C TYR A 56 2.72 -20.01 16.65
N GLY A 57 2.73 -19.32 17.80
CA GLY A 57 3.12 -19.89 19.09
C GLY A 57 2.22 -21.03 19.56
N GLU A 58 0.94 -20.98 19.22
CA GLU A 58 -0.04 -22.04 19.51
C GLU A 58 -0.01 -23.20 18.50
N GLY A 59 0.84 -23.15 17.47
CA GLY A 59 0.90 -24.19 16.42
C GLY A 59 -0.31 -24.20 15.48
N LYS A 60 -1.14 -23.16 15.51
CA LYS A 60 -2.40 -23.00 14.75
C LYS A 60 -2.13 -22.47 13.34
N ALA A 61 -1.52 -23.30 12.51
CA ALA A 61 -1.08 -22.92 11.16
C ALA A 61 -2.25 -22.54 10.22
N LYS A 62 -3.42 -23.17 10.39
CA LYS A 62 -4.61 -22.85 9.58
C LYS A 62 -5.13 -21.46 9.91
N GLU A 63 -5.24 -21.15 11.19
CA GLU A 63 -5.69 -19.87 11.72
C GLU A 63 -4.73 -18.75 11.33
N LEU A 64 -3.41 -18.99 11.41
CA LEU A 64 -2.38 -18.07 10.90
C LEU A 64 -2.58 -17.75 9.40
N THR A 65 -2.94 -18.76 8.61
CA THR A 65 -3.21 -18.59 7.17
C THR A 65 -4.51 -17.82 6.94
N SER A 66 -5.56 -18.13 7.68
CA SER A 66 -6.85 -17.43 7.60
C SER A 66 -6.69 -15.97 7.95
N ILE A 67 -5.97 -15.64 9.03
CA ILE A 67 -5.81 -14.25 9.45
C ILE A 67 -4.90 -13.47 8.50
N TYR A 68 -3.85 -14.08 7.97
CA TYR A 68 -3.01 -13.49 6.92
C TYR A 68 -3.86 -13.06 5.72
N LYS A 69 -4.73 -13.97 5.24
CA LYS A 69 -5.61 -13.71 4.09
C LYS A 69 -6.64 -12.63 4.40
N LEU A 70 -7.24 -12.68 5.58
CA LEU A 70 -8.22 -11.69 6.04
C LEU A 70 -7.61 -10.28 6.06
N VAL A 71 -6.46 -10.11 6.73
CA VAL A 71 -5.79 -8.81 6.81
C VAL A 71 -5.38 -8.31 5.44
N THR A 72 -4.78 -9.17 4.61
CA THR A 72 -4.38 -8.80 3.24
C THR A 72 -5.58 -8.37 2.41
N ARG A 73 -6.71 -9.09 2.51
CA ARG A 73 -7.96 -8.74 1.84
C ARG A 73 -8.47 -7.37 2.27
N TRP A 74 -8.62 -7.14 3.58
CA TRP A 74 -9.13 -5.87 4.10
C TRP A 74 -8.23 -4.69 3.76
N LEU A 75 -6.92 -4.91 3.80
CA LEU A 75 -5.95 -3.91 3.42
C LEU A 75 -6.12 -3.55 1.92
N LEU A 76 -6.28 -4.52 1.03
CA LEU A 76 -6.61 -4.26 -0.38
C LEU A 76 -7.95 -3.54 -0.57
N ILE A 77 -8.99 -3.96 0.16
CA ILE A 77 -10.33 -3.32 0.13
C ILE A 77 -10.24 -1.83 0.46
N CYS A 78 -9.44 -1.45 1.43
CA CYS A 78 -9.25 -0.04 1.80
C CYS A 78 -8.28 0.70 0.88
N ALA A 79 -7.20 0.05 0.43
CA ALA A 79 -6.16 0.70 -0.37
C ALA A 79 -6.60 0.95 -1.82
N ILE A 80 -7.38 0.05 -2.41
CA ILE A 80 -7.75 0.12 -3.84
C ILE A 80 -8.56 1.38 -4.18
N PRO A 81 -9.62 1.77 -3.45
CA PRO A 81 -10.38 2.99 -3.77
C PRO A 81 -9.51 4.25 -3.69
N ILE A 82 -8.70 4.36 -2.64
CA ILE A 82 -7.82 5.53 -2.42
C ILE A 82 -6.76 5.59 -3.52
N SER A 83 -6.12 4.46 -3.83
CA SER A 83 -5.11 4.39 -4.89
C SER A 83 -5.68 4.69 -6.28
N SER A 84 -6.93 4.29 -6.55
CA SER A 84 -7.61 4.57 -7.83
C SER A 84 -7.74 6.08 -8.08
N VAL A 85 -8.09 6.85 -7.03
CA VAL A 85 -8.17 8.32 -7.12
C VAL A 85 -6.79 8.91 -7.38
N PHE A 86 -5.76 8.48 -6.65
CA PHE A 86 -4.40 9.00 -6.81
C PHE A 86 -3.80 8.68 -8.18
N ILE A 87 -4.09 7.50 -8.74
CA ILE A 87 -3.58 7.08 -10.05
C ILE A 87 -4.30 7.82 -11.19
N LEU A 88 -5.62 8.03 -11.10
CA LEU A 88 -6.41 8.61 -12.18
C LEU A 88 -6.42 10.15 -12.19
N PHE A 89 -6.32 10.76 -11.01
CA PHE A 89 -6.37 12.21 -10.82
C PHE A 89 -5.11 12.80 -10.16
N PRO A 90 -3.88 12.35 -10.50
CA PRO A 90 -2.66 12.75 -9.77
C PRO A 90 -2.41 14.26 -9.81
N LYS A 91 -2.67 14.90 -10.97
CA LYS A 91 -2.52 16.35 -11.13
C LYS A 91 -3.50 17.14 -10.25
N LYS A 92 -4.75 16.68 -10.14
CA LYS A 92 -5.77 17.34 -9.31
C LYS A 92 -5.46 17.15 -7.82
N VAL A 93 -4.96 15.98 -7.44
CA VAL A 93 -4.48 15.74 -6.07
C VAL A 93 -3.30 16.67 -5.73
N LEU A 94 -2.33 16.81 -6.63
CA LEU A 94 -1.17 17.68 -6.41
C LEU A 94 -1.50 19.18 -6.48
N LEU A 95 -2.53 19.56 -7.24
CA LEU A 95 -3.08 20.92 -7.25
C LEU A 95 -3.57 21.39 -5.87
N LEU A 96 -3.87 20.49 -4.93
CA LEU A 96 -4.18 20.85 -3.54
C LEU A 96 -2.99 21.45 -2.81
N PHE A 97 -1.77 21.14 -3.25
CA PHE A 97 -0.52 21.65 -2.68
C PHE A 97 -0.02 22.89 -3.42
N GLY A 98 -0.45 23.08 -4.67
CA GLY A 98 -0.06 24.21 -5.53
C GLY A 98 0.16 23.79 -7.00
N PRO A 99 0.03 24.71 -7.97
CA PRO A 99 0.24 24.43 -9.38
C PRO A 99 1.67 23.99 -9.73
N GLU A 100 2.67 24.42 -8.97
CA GLU A 100 4.08 24.05 -9.13
C GLU A 100 4.34 22.54 -8.94
N TYR A 101 3.50 21.84 -8.17
CA TYR A 101 3.66 20.41 -7.88
C TYR A 101 3.06 19.49 -8.94
N ILE A 102 2.33 20.02 -9.94
CA ILE A 102 1.70 19.22 -11.00
C ILE A 102 2.75 18.39 -11.78
N GLY A 103 3.98 18.90 -11.89
CA GLY A 103 5.10 18.19 -12.53
C GLY A 103 5.42 16.85 -11.87
N SER A 104 5.11 16.68 -10.59
CA SER A 104 5.35 15.45 -9.83
C SER A 104 4.22 14.43 -9.90
N ALA A 105 3.24 14.63 -10.79
CA ALA A 105 2.09 13.74 -10.93
C ALA A 105 2.49 12.28 -11.22
N GLN A 106 3.53 12.07 -12.04
CA GLN A 106 4.02 10.73 -12.35
C GLN A 106 4.64 10.04 -11.12
N ILE A 107 5.33 10.80 -10.26
CA ILE A 107 5.92 10.28 -9.04
C ILE A 107 4.82 9.76 -8.10
N LEU A 108 3.74 10.54 -7.93
CA LEU A 108 2.59 10.14 -7.12
C LEU A 108 2.01 8.80 -7.62
N VAL A 109 1.85 8.65 -8.94
CA VAL A 109 1.34 7.41 -9.55
C VAL A 109 2.27 6.23 -9.22
N ILE A 110 3.57 6.38 -9.48
CA ILE A 110 4.55 5.29 -9.26
C ILE A 110 4.57 4.86 -7.79
N LEU A 111 4.66 5.82 -6.86
CA LEU A 111 4.70 5.52 -5.42
C LEU A 111 3.37 4.94 -4.92
N THR A 112 2.25 5.37 -5.47
CA THR A 112 0.93 4.80 -5.17
C THR A 112 0.86 3.34 -5.60
N ILE A 113 1.31 3.01 -6.80
CA ILE A 113 1.33 1.62 -7.30
C ILE A 113 2.32 0.78 -6.46
N ALA A 114 3.49 1.32 -6.12
CA ALA A 114 4.45 0.64 -5.23
C ALA A 114 3.80 0.29 -3.87
N THR A 115 3.02 1.22 -3.33
CA THR A 115 2.31 1.03 -2.06
C THR A 115 1.15 0.03 -2.20
N LEU A 116 0.48 -0.01 -3.35
CA LEU A 116 -0.57 -0.99 -3.64
C LEU A 116 0.00 -2.42 -3.82
N ILE A 117 1.19 -2.56 -4.40
CA ILE A 117 1.89 -3.85 -4.44
C ILE A 117 2.28 -4.28 -3.02
N GLN A 118 2.79 -3.35 -2.21
CA GLN A 118 3.03 -3.63 -0.80
C GLN A 118 1.76 -3.94 -0.02
N ALA A 119 0.60 -3.41 -0.41
CA ALA A 119 -0.68 -3.78 0.20
C ALA A 119 -0.98 -5.28 -0.01
N ALA A 120 -0.69 -5.79 -1.21
CA ALA A 120 -0.89 -7.20 -1.54
C ALA A 120 0.16 -8.14 -0.91
N LEU A 121 1.42 -7.68 -0.79
CA LEU A 121 2.56 -8.53 -0.38
C LEU A 121 3.05 -8.25 1.05
N GLY A 122 2.57 -7.19 1.69
CA GLY A 122 3.20 -6.57 2.86
C GLY A 122 3.06 -7.35 4.16
N ALA A 123 2.01 -8.17 4.29
CA ALA A 123 1.79 -9.00 5.47
C ALA A 123 2.91 -10.05 5.66
N ALA A 124 3.58 -10.48 4.58
CA ALA A 124 4.61 -11.52 4.63
C ALA A 124 5.83 -11.15 5.49
N GLY A 125 6.21 -9.87 5.53
CA GLY A 125 7.32 -9.39 6.36
C GLY A 125 7.07 -9.61 7.86
N PRO A 126 5.97 -9.07 8.41
CA PRO A 126 5.54 -9.37 9.77
C PRO A 126 5.35 -10.86 10.04
N THR A 127 4.78 -11.64 9.12
CA THR A 127 4.64 -13.10 9.32
C THR A 127 5.99 -13.77 9.58
N LEU A 128 7.00 -13.52 8.74
CA LEU A 128 8.35 -14.06 8.94
C LEU A 128 8.94 -13.63 10.29
N SER A 129 8.79 -12.36 10.64
CA SER A 129 9.33 -11.82 11.90
C SER A 129 8.67 -12.48 13.11
N MET A 130 7.34 -12.64 13.09
CA MET A 130 6.57 -13.22 14.20
C MET A 130 6.76 -14.75 14.29
N SER A 131 7.14 -15.41 13.20
CA SER A 131 7.52 -16.82 13.19
C SER A 131 8.98 -17.07 13.58
N GLY A 132 9.68 -16.07 14.12
CA GLY A 132 11.07 -16.20 14.59
C GLY A 132 12.14 -16.13 13.49
N ARG A 133 11.78 -15.72 12.27
CA ARG A 133 12.70 -15.59 11.12
C ARG A 133 13.21 -14.16 10.92
N THR A 134 13.40 -13.41 12.00
CA THR A 134 13.85 -12.00 11.96
C THR A 134 15.18 -11.83 11.23
N LYS A 135 16.10 -12.80 11.31
CA LYS A 135 17.36 -12.78 10.55
C LYS A 135 17.13 -12.79 9.03
N LEU A 136 16.17 -13.55 8.53
CA LEU A 136 15.81 -13.55 7.10
C LEU A 136 15.21 -12.21 6.70
N VAL A 137 14.30 -11.66 7.52
CA VAL A 137 13.73 -10.33 7.29
C VAL A 137 14.82 -9.26 7.21
N LEU A 138 15.85 -9.33 8.07
CA LEU A 138 16.99 -8.43 8.04
C LEU A 138 17.77 -8.56 6.73
N ILE A 139 18.13 -9.78 6.32
CA ILE A 139 18.84 -10.04 5.05
C ILE A 139 18.05 -9.49 3.86
N ASN A 140 16.75 -9.76 3.78
CA ASN A 140 15.87 -9.27 2.73
C ASN A 140 15.79 -7.75 2.68
N THR A 141 15.83 -7.11 3.85
CA THR A 141 15.79 -5.65 3.93
C THR A 141 17.12 -5.04 3.49
N ILE A 142 18.25 -5.66 3.85
CA ILE A 142 19.58 -5.26 3.38
C ILE A 142 19.71 -5.46 1.88
N SER A 143 19.26 -6.58 1.32
CA SER A 143 19.31 -6.82 -0.12
C SER A 143 18.47 -5.79 -0.89
N ALA A 144 17.27 -5.48 -0.40
CA ALA A 144 16.42 -4.45 -1.01
C ALA A 144 17.04 -3.06 -0.91
N PHE A 145 17.71 -2.75 0.20
CA PHE A 145 18.47 -1.52 0.38
C PHE A 145 19.61 -1.38 -0.63
N ILE A 146 20.40 -2.43 -0.83
CA ILE A 146 21.48 -2.43 -1.82
C ILE A 146 20.93 -2.27 -3.23
N ILE A 147 19.87 -3.01 -3.59
CA ILE A 147 19.21 -2.89 -4.89
C ILE A 147 18.71 -1.47 -5.12
N ASN A 148 18.09 -0.86 -4.10
CA ASN A 148 17.58 0.49 -4.18
C ASN A 148 18.70 1.52 -4.41
N ILE A 149 19.82 1.42 -3.69
CA ILE A 149 20.98 2.29 -3.91
C ILE A 149 21.54 2.12 -5.32
N LEU A 150 21.73 0.88 -5.77
CA LEU A 150 22.25 0.62 -7.12
C LEU A 150 21.31 1.21 -8.18
N LEU A 151 20.01 0.96 -8.05
CA LEU A 151 19.01 1.52 -8.95
C LEU A 151 18.98 3.04 -8.91
N ASN A 152 19.11 3.67 -7.73
CA ASN A 152 19.20 5.12 -7.61
C ASN A 152 20.42 5.69 -8.33
N ILE A 153 21.60 5.05 -8.20
CA ILE A 153 22.82 5.48 -8.89
C ILE A 153 22.66 5.45 -10.41
N PHE A 154 21.93 4.47 -10.96
CA PHE A 154 21.71 4.35 -12.41
C PHE A 154 20.53 5.19 -12.93
N LEU A 155 19.41 5.21 -12.20
CA LEU A 155 18.15 5.82 -12.66
C LEU A 155 18.08 7.31 -12.37
N ILE A 156 18.65 7.80 -11.26
CA ILE A 156 18.57 9.23 -10.92
C ILE A 156 19.30 10.10 -11.96
N PRO A 157 20.52 9.77 -12.42
CA PRO A 157 21.20 10.60 -13.43
C PRO A 157 20.45 10.66 -14.77
N GLN A 158 19.71 9.61 -15.13
CA GLN A 158 18.99 9.52 -16.41
C GLN A 158 17.57 10.08 -16.36
N TYR A 159 16.85 9.86 -15.25
CA TYR A 159 15.42 10.13 -15.12
C TYR A 159 15.08 11.09 -13.96
N GLY A 160 16.10 11.61 -13.26
CA GLY A 160 15.94 12.50 -12.11
C GLY A 160 15.07 11.89 -11.02
N ILE A 161 14.11 12.68 -10.54
CA ILE A 161 13.21 12.31 -9.43
C ILE A 161 12.30 11.13 -9.80
N ILE A 162 11.91 11.01 -11.08
CA ILE A 162 11.12 9.87 -11.56
C ILE A 162 11.94 8.58 -11.45
N GLY A 163 13.26 8.66 -11.68
CA GLY A 163 14.19 7.55 -11.50
C GLY A 163 14.21 7.02 -10.07
N ALA A 164 14.23 7.92 -9.08
CA ALA A 164 14.15 7.53 -7.67
C ALA A 164 12.81 6.82 -7.35
N ALA A 165 11.68 7.33 -7.85
CA ALA A 165 10.39 6.68 -7.66
C ALA A 165 10.36 5.25 -8.23
N TRP A 166 10.97 5.04 -9.41
CA TRP A 166 11.12 3.70 -9.99
C TRP A 166 12.05 2.80 -9.19
N ALA A 167 13.18 3.33 -8.71
CA ALA A 167 14.10 2.57 -7.84
C ALA A 167 13.38 2.06 -6.59
N THR A 168 12.57 2.92 -5.94
CA THR A 168 11.75 2.55 -4.80
C THR A 168 10.70 1.49 -5.19
N PHE A 169 9.97 1.70 -6.29
CA PHE A 169 8.97 0.75 -6.79
C PHE A 169 9.55 -0.66 -7.01
N ILE A 170 10.67 -0.75 -7.74
CA ILE A 170 11.32 -2.03 -8.07
C ILE A 170 11.81 -2.71 -6.78
N SER A 171 12.44 -1.96 -5.89
CA SER A 171 13.02 -2.50 -4.65
C SER A 171 11.94 -3.03 -3.70
N LEU A 172 10.82 -2.30 -3.57
CA LEU A 172 9.68 -2.71 -2.76
C LEU A 172 8.93 -3.92 -3.35
N THR A 173 8.82 -3.98 -4.67
CA THR A 173 8.23 -5.14 -5.35
C THR A 173 9.10 -6.36 -5.17
N PHE A 174 10.42 -6.23 -5.37
CA PHE A 174 11.39 -7.29 -5.18
C PHE A 174 11.33 -7.88 -3.76
N ILE A 175 11.43 -7.03 -2.73
CA ILE A 175 11.39 -7.51 -1.34
C ILE A 175 10.05 -8.14 -0.97
N GLY A 176 8.94 -7.60 -1.49
CA GLY A 176 7.61 -8.17 -1.29
C GLY A 176 7.52 -9.59 -1.86
N LEU A 177 7.98 -9.79 -3.08
CA LEU A 177 7.98 -11.10 -3.75
C LEU A 177 8.85 -12.11 -3.01
N VAL A 178 10.08 -11.74 -2.66
CA VAL A 178 11.00 -12.61 -1.91
C VAL A 178 10.36 -13.06 -0.60
N ARG A 179 9.75 -12.13 0.16
CA ARG A 179 9.11 -12.46 1.44
C ARG A 179 7.91 -13.38 1.27
N VAL A 180 7.06 -13.17 0.26
CA VAL A 180 5.92 -14.06 0.00
C VAL A 180 6.41 -15.46 -0.37
N ILE A 181 7.43 -15.56 -1.21
CA ILE A 181 8.06 -16.84 -1.57
C ILE A 181 8.59 -17.55 -0.31
N GLU A 182 9.33 -16.85 0.55
CA GLU A 182 9.87 -17.39 1.79
C GLU A 182 8.79 -17.88 2.76
N VAL A 183 7.71 -17.11 2.96
CA VAL A 183 6.59 -17.55 3.80
C VAL A 183 5.97 -18.82 3.21
N GLY A 184 5.90 -18.94 1.88
CA GLY A 184 5.33 -20.11 1.21
C GLY A 184 6.15 -21.36 1.41
N PHE A 185 7.47 -21.25 1.24
CA PHE A 185 8.37 -22.38 1.41
C PHE A 185 8.61 -22.75 2.87
N ILE A 186 8.77 -21.76 3.75
CA ILE A 186 9.15 -21.99 5.16
C ILE A 186 7.94 -22.34 6.01
N LEU A 187 6.83 -21.61 5.84
CA LEU A 187 5.62 -21.78 6.66
C LEU A 187 4.57 -22.64 5.98
N LYS A 188 4.81 -23.09 4.72
CA LYS A 188 3.92 -23.96 3.94
C LYS A 188 2.49 -23.40 3.85
N MET A 189 2.38 -22.07 3.76
CA MET A 189 1.11 -21.36 3.67
C MET A 189 0.72 -21.16 2.20
N ASN A 190 -0.54 -21.43 1.86
CA ASN A 190 -1.07 -21.14 0.53
C ASN A 190 -1.59 -19.69 0.48
N PHE A 191 -0.94 -18.83 -0.30
CA PHE A 191 -1.32 -17.42 -0.47
C PHE A 191 -2.37 -17.18 -1.53
N ILE A 192 -2.40 -18.01 -2.57
CA ILE A 192 -3.32 -17.83 -3.68
C ILE A 192 -4.68 -18.36 -3.25
N ASP A 193 -5.53 -17.43 -2.82
CA ASP A 193 -6.93 -17.69 -2.56
C ASP A 193 -7.78 -16.84 -3.49
N THR A 194 -8.90 -17.39 -3.93
CA THR A 194 -9.89 -16.67 -4.74
C THR A 194 -10.38 -15.41 -4.01
N LYS A 195 -10.32 -15.45 -2.67
CA LYS A 195 -10.63 -14.34 -1.75
C LYS A 195 -9.75 -13.10 -1.95
N ILE A 196 -8.48 -13.26 -2.33
CA ILE A 196 -7.54 -12.13 -2.56
C ILE A 196 -7.64 -11.61 -4.00
N LEU A 197 -8.00 -12.48 -4.95
CA LEU A 197 -8.24 -12.11 -6.35
C LEU A 197 -9.47 -11.21 -6.51
N LYS A 198 -10.52 -11.42 -5.70
CA LYS A 198 -11.77 -10.62 -5.75
C LYS A 198 -11.54 -9.10 -5.61
N PRO A 199 -10.86 -8.58 -4.55
CA PRO A 199 -10.55 -7.16 -4.46
C PRO A 199 -9.74 -6.63 -5.65
N ILE A 200 -8.78 -7.42 -6.16
CA ILE A 200 -7.94 -7.00 -7.29
C ILE A 200 -8.80 -6.83 -8.55
N ILE A 201 -9.67 -7.81 -8.85
CA ILE A 201 -10.59 -7.75 -9.98
C ILE A 201 -11.56 -6.57 -9.82
N ALA A 202 -12.14 -6.41 -8.62
CA ALA A 202 -13.01 -5.28 -8.31
C ALA A 202 -12.28 -3.94 -8.52
N GLY A 203 -11.02 -3.86 -8.12
CA GLY A 203 -10.18 -2.68 -8.32
C GLY A 203 -9.91 -2.35 -9.78
N ILE A 204 -9.62 -3.36 -10.61
CA ILE A 204 -9.44 -3.17 -12.05
C ILE A 204 -10.73 -2.63 -12.66
N ILE A 205 -11.89 -3.18 -12.31
CA ILE A 205 -13.19 -2.72 -12.82
C ILE A 205 -13.49 -1.30 -12.33
N THR A 206 -13.27 -0.99 -11.05
CA THR A 206 -13.42 0.36 -10.51
C THR A 206 -12.52 1.36 -11.22
N TYR A 207 -11.27 1.01 -11.48
CA TYR A 207 -10.34 1.82 -12.23
C TYR A 207 -10.86 2.12 -13.64
N GLN A 208 -11.35 1.11 -14.36
CA GLN A 208 -11.88 1.27 -15.71
C GLN A 208 -13.12 2.18 -15.74
N ILE A 209 -14.05 1.99 -14.81
CA ILE A 209 -15.26 2.83 -14.73
C ILE A 209 -14.89 4.27 -14.39
N LEU A 210 -14.00 4.49 -13.41
CA LEU A 210 -13.51 5.84 -13.09
C LEU A 210 -12.77 6.49 -14.25
N TYR A 211 -12.03 5.72 -15.06
CA TYR A 211 -11.36 6.22 -16.25
C TYR A 211 -12.35 6.76 -17.28
N ILE A 212 -13.48 6.08 -17.50
CA ILE A 212 -14.55 6.55 -18.39
C ILE A 212 -15.18 7.83 -17.85
N ILE A 213 -15.45 7.88 -16.54
CA ILE A 213 -16.08 9.04 -15.90
C ILE A 213 -15.12 10.24 -15.81
N LYS A 214 -13.80 10.00 -15.84
CA LYS A 214 -12.75 11.02 -15.73
C LYS A 214 -12.97 12.22 -16.66
N SER A 215 -13.34 11.96 -17.92
CA SER A 215 -13.55 13.03 -18.92
C SER A 215 -14.69 13.98 -18.54
N TYR A 216 -15.70 13.49 -17.82
CA TYR A 216 -16.85 14.29 -17.41
C TYR A 216 -16.56 15.10 -16.13
N ILE A 217 -15.76 14.56 -15.21
CA ILE A 217 -15.47 15.21 -13.91
C ILE A 217 -14.32 16.22 -14.01
N MET A 218 -13.42 16.09 -14.99
CA MET A 218 -12.19 16.90 -15.06
C MET A 218 -12.45 18.42 -15.22
N ASN A 219 -13.60 18.78 -15.79
CA ASN A 219 -14.00 20.16 -16.08
C ASN A 219 -14.40 20.96 -14.83
N TYR A 220 -14.64 20.30 -13.69
CA TYR A 220 -15.00 20.96 -12.45
C TYR A 220 -13.77 21.45 -11.66
N HIS A 221 -14.03 22.32 -10.67
CA HIS A 221 -13.02 22.81 -9.73
C HIS A 221 -12.38 21.66 -8.94
N THR A 222 -11.10 21.78 -8.59
CA THR A 222 -10.27 20.69 -8.04
C THR A 222 -10.91 19.95 -6.86
N LEU A 223 -11.47 20.68 -5.90
CA LEU A 223 -12.14 20.08 -4.72
C LEU A 223 -13.38 19.27 -5.09
N ILE A 224 -14.19 19.76 -6.03
CA ILE A 224 -15.42 19.08 -6.48
C ILE A 224 -15.04 17.81 -7.25
N THR A 225 -14.06 17.90 -8.14
CA THR A 225 -13.55 16.74 -8.90
C THR A 225 -13.07 15.64 -7.96
N LEU A 226 -12.27 15.98 -6.95
CA LEU A 226 -11.74 14.99 -6.00
C LEU A 226 -12.81 14.43 -5.07
N GLY A 227 -13.76 15.26 -4.64
CA GLY A 227 -14.90 14.82 -3.83
C GLY A 227 -15.75 13.79 -4.57
N ILE A 228 -16.17 14.11 -5.79
CA ILE A 228 -16.93 13.19 -6.64
C ILE A 228 -16.11 11.93 -6.93
N ALA A 229 -14.84 12.06 -7.34
CA ALA A 229 -14.00 10.91 -7.65
C ALA A 229 -13.84 9.96 -6.45
N SER A 230 -13.66 10.50 -5.23
CA SER A 230 -13.53 9.69 -4.01
C SER A 230 -14.83 8.97 -3.66
N ILE A 231 -15.96 9.69 -3.70
CA ILE A 231 -17.29 9.11 -3.42
C ILE A 231 -17.62 8.04 -4.47
N SER A 232 -17.45 8.35 -5.76
CA SER A 232 -17.67 7.40 -6.85
C SER A 232 -16.75 6.18 -6.74
N SER A 233 -15.47 6.37 -6.38
CA SER A 233 -14.54 5.26 -6.22
C SER A 233 -14.98 4.29 -5.13
N VAL A 234 -15.39 4.81 -3.97
CA VAL A 234 -15.86 3.98 -2.85
C VAL A 234 -17.19 3.32 -3.20
N ALA A 235 -18.12 4.05 -3.81
CA ALA A 235 -19.42 3.52 -4.22
C ALA A 235 -19.29 2.40 -5.26
N ILE A 236 -18.57 2.63 -6.36
CA ILE A 236 -18.37 1.64 -7.43
C ILE A 236 -17.66 0.41 -6.87
N PHE A 237 -16.57 0.59 -6.13
CA PHE A 237 -15.83 -0.52 -5.55
C PHE A 237 -16.68 -1.32 -4.56
N GLY A 238 -17.39 -0.63 -3.66
CA GLY A 238 -18.29 -1.24 -2.70
C GLY A 238 -19.41 -2.03 -3.37
N SER A 239 -20.04 -1.49 -4.41
CA SER A 239 -21.06 -2.18 -5.19
C SER A 239 -20.52 -3.44 -5.87
N ILE A 240 -19.31 -3.38 -6.46
CA ILE A 240 -18.70 -4.56 -7.11
C ILE A 240 -18.36 -5.64 -6.09
N ILE A 241 -17.78 -5.26 -4.93
CA ILE A 241 -17.48 -6.22 -3.86
C ILE A 241 -18.76 -6.84 -3.30
N TRP A 242 -19.81 -6.04 -3.14
CA TRP A 242 -21.12 -6.55 -2.71
C TRP A 242 -21.68 -7.56 -3.72
N LEU A 243 -21.58 -7.27 -5.02
CA LEU A 243 -22.02 -8.15 -6.10
C LEU A 243 -21.19 -9.44 -6.20
N LEU A 244 -19.89 -9.38 -5.89
CA LEU A 244 -19.00 -10.53 -5.81
C LEU A 244 -19.21 -11.41 -4.56
N ARG A 245 -20.26 -11.12 -3.76
CA ARG A 245 -20.60 -11.70 -2.46
C ARG A 245 -19.45 -11.61 -1.45
N ILE A 246 -19.64 -10.71 -0.49
CA ILE A 246 -18.92 -10.65 0.78
C ILE A 246 -18.92 -12.04 1.40
N GLU A 247 -17.74 -12.54 1.76
CA GLU A 247 -17.59 -13.87 2.32
C GLU A 247 -17.94 -13.84 3.81
N ASP A 248 -18.41 -14.96 4.37
CA ASP A 248 -18.90 -14.98 5.75
C ASP A 248 -17.83 -14.55 6.79
N ASP A 249 -16.55 -14.76 6.49
CA ASP A 249 -15.41 -14.30 7.32
C ASP A 249 -15.36 -12.75 7.49
N ASP A 250 -15.95 -11.97 6.58
CA ASP A 250 -15.98 -10.50 6.67
C ASP A 250 -16.96 -10.01 7.75
N LYS A 251 -18.02 -10.78 8.02
CA LYS A 251 -19.01 -10.44 9.06
C LYS A 251 -18.40 -10.57 10.45
N ASP A 252 -17.52 -11.55 10.66
CA ASP A 252 -16.82 -11.75 11.93
C ASP A 252 -15.76 -10.67 12.19
N PHE A 253 -15.09 -10.19 11.15
CA PHE A 253 -14.19 -9.04 11.29
C PHE A 253 -14.94 -7.74 11.63
N LEU A 254 -16.07 -7.50 10.95
CA LEU A 254 -16.94 -6.34 11.21
C LEU A 254 -17.60 -6.41 12.61
N SER A 255 -17.99 -7.58 13.06
CA SER A 255 -18.53 -7.78 14.42
C SER A 255 -17.45 -7.57 15.48
N GLY A 256 -16.21 -8.02 15.24
CA GLY A 256 -15.05 -7.74 16.08
C GLY A 256 -14.77 -6.23 16.26
N LEU A 257 -14.81 -5.45 15.18
CA LEU A 257 -14.72 -3.99 15.24
C LEU A 257 -15.91 -3.36 15.99
N GLY A 258 -17.12 -3.91 15.85
CA GLY A 258 -18.31 -3.50 16.59
C GLY A 258 -18.20 -3.74 18.10
N ILE A 259 -17.59 -4.85 18.52
CA ILE A 259 -17.35 -5.18 19.94
C ILE A 259 -16.28 -4.24 20.53
N ILE A 260 -15.24 -3.91 19.78
CA ILE A 260 -14.25 -2.90 20.20
C ILE A 260 -14.93 -1.54 20.41
N LYS A 261 -15.81 -1.13 19.49
CA LYS A 261 -16.61 0.10 19.63
C LYS A 261 -17.52 0.06 20.87
N ALA A 262 -18.14 -1.08 21.16
CA ALA A 262 -18.97 -1.26 22.36
C ALA A 262 -18.14 -1.24 23.67
N SER A 263 -16.91 -1.76 23.65
CA SER A 263 -16.00 -1.75 24.81
C SER A 263 -15.45 -0.36 25.12
N ILE A 264 -15.23 0.48 24.11
CA ILE A 264 -14.80 1.86 24.27
C ILE A 264 -15.93 2.72 24.87
N ILE A 265 -17.16 2.56 24.38
CA ILE A 265 -18.34 3.27 24.92
C ILE A 265 -18.64 2.87 26.38
N LYS A 266 -18.31 1.63 26.77
CA LYS A 266 -18.53 1.13 28.14
C LYS A 266 -17.47 1.61 29.14
N ASN A 267 -16.34 2.13 28.68
CA ASN A 267 -15.29 2.70 29.53
C ASN A 267 -15.36 4.23 29.65
N GLU A 268 -16.27 4.90 28.92
CA GLU A 268 -16.50 6.36 28.98
C GLU A 268 -17.77 6.74 29.78
N ASN A 269 -18.52 5.76 30.30
CA ASN A 269 -19.66 5.94 31.21
C ASN A 269 -19.34 5.41 32.61
#